data_AF-A4G764-F1
#
_entry.id   AF-A4G764-F1
#
_cell.length_a   1.000
_cell.length_b   1.000
_cell.length_c   1.000
_cell.angle_alpha   90.00
_cell.angle_beta   90.00
_cell.angle_gamma   90.00
#
_symmetry.space_group_name_H-M   'P 1'
#
loop_
_entity.id
_entity.type
_entity.pdbx_description
1 polymer ?
#
loop_
_entity_poly.entity_id
_entity_poly.type
_entity_poly.pdbx_seq_one_letter_code
_entity_poly.pdbx_strand_id
1 'polypeptide(L)'
;MHLLRPYPDELLGSLLSRAMRQLGLSQKRLMRHLTGRNIVTISTVITGHEGIARAFGMDLEEFIHSHTLLPYAVAFMAPRDKERILSSLLSGRSDLCVAAVAQNATKSTSLLKLCVACKAQDLLQYGETYWRRSHQLPGVLLCAMHEQPLRLSDVDIRAKRLMVPPNEVQSVRACAYEVSRVVLMDIARFSDQALRFGLSYGDWAERYRDLAASHGYSFTSGQIFGEVLSADLRAFYGDAYLSALGANINLNRRNSWPALLVRSSGASTTALKHVLLNIFLLNAPSPSRSPSEYERRKKAKPRDWDLIQCKAIAVMDKEVARCRREGRRITVRELAQKAGIVSLLHHFRHEIPMILLWLERFKATPQSERQAGKRPRTYPKKR
;
A
#
# COMPACT_ATOMS: atom_id res chain seq x y z
N MET A 1 9.92 -28.01 33.02
CA MET A 1 10.69 -26.81 33.39
C MET A 1 9.71 -25.65 33.44
N HIS A 2 9.60 -24.96 34.57
CA HIS A 2 8.76 -23.78 34.73
C HIS A 2 9.66 -22.54 34.81
N LEU A 3 9.35 -21.52 34.00
CA LEU A 3 10.04 -20.24 33.94
C LEU A 3 9.27 -19.18 34.74
N LEU A 4 9.91 -18.05 35.05
CA LEU A 4 9.22 -16.93 35.67
C LEU A 4 8.08 -16.44 34.78
N ARG A 5 6.97 -16.06 35.41
CA ARG A 5 5.80 -15.57 34.69
C ARG A 5 6.14 -14.35 33.83
N PRO A 6 5.57 -14.24 32.62
CA PRO A 6 5.73 -13.06 31.78
C PRO A 6 5.21 -11.79 32.44
N TYR A 7 5.86 -10.66 32.16
CA TYR A 7 5.36 -9.34 32.57
C TYR A 7 4.31 -8.78 31.60
N PRO A 8 3.46 -7.82 32.04
CA PRO A 8 2.49 -7.18 31.16
C PRO A 8 3.14 -6.54 29.93
N ASP A 9 2.65 -6.91 28.74
CA ASP A 9 3.16 -6.42 27.45
C ASP A 9 4.61 -6.80 27.13
N GLU A 10 5.16 -7.82 27.80
CA GLU A 10 6.52 -8.31 27.53
C GLU A 10 6.63 -9.03 26.18
N LEU A 11 7.68 -8.71 25.42
CA LEU A 11 7.97 -9.32 24.12
C LEU A 11 8.60 -10.71 24.27
N LEU A 12 8.23 -11.65 23.41
CA LEU A 12 8.83 -13.00 23.31
C LEU A 12 10.36 -13.02 23.43
N GLY A 13 11.08 -12.16 22.69
CA GLY A 13 12.54 -12.09 22.76
C GLY A 13 13.08 -11.68 24.14
N SER A 14 12.36 -10.82 24.86
CA SER A 14 12.65 -10.45 26.25
C SER A 14 12.49 -11.65 27.17
N LEU A 15 11.37 -12.36 27.06
CA LEU A 15 11.07 -13.55 27.86
C LEU A 15 12.14 -14.63 27.71
N LEU A 16 12.47 -14.97 26.46
CA LEU A 16 13.52 -15.96 26.18
C LEU A 16 14.87 -15.50 26.71
N SER A 17 15.17 -14.20 26.62
CA SER A 17 16.44 -13.66 27.13
C SER A 17 16.53 -13.75 28.66
N ARG A 18 15.46 -13.41 29.38
CA ARG A 18 15.39 -13.58 30.84
C ARG A 18 15.55 -15.05 31.24
N ALA A 19 14.85 -15.95 30.55
CA ALA A 19 14.96 -17.39 30.80
C ALA A 19 16.38 -17.93 30.56
N MET A 20 17.05 -17.49 29.50
CA MET A 20 18.45 -17.83 29.22
C MET A 20 19.38 -17.39 30.35
N ARG A 21 19.20 -16.17 30.87
CA ARG A 21 20.01 -15.62 31.98
C ARG A 21 19.76 -16.38 33.28
N GLN A 22 18.50 -16.59 33.64
CA GLN A 22 18.10 -17.27 34.88
C GLN A 22 18.64 -18.70 34.94
N LEU A 23 18.64 -19.41 33.81
CA LEU A 23 19.07 -20.81 33.74
C LEU A 23 20.54 -20.98 33.35
N GLY A 24 21.25 -19.90 32.99
CA GLY A 24 22.61 -19.99 32.45
C GLY A 24 22.69 -20.79 31.14
N LEU A 25 21.61 -20.82 30.35
CA LEU A 25 21.52 -21.62 29.13
C LEU A 25 21.76 -20.79 27.87
N SER A 26 22.48 -21.36 26.92
CA SER A 26 22.51 -20.82 25.55
C SER A 26 21.15 -21.00 24.86
N GLN A 27 20.85 -20.15 23.87
CA GLN A 27 19.59 -20.23 23.12
C GLN A 27 19.34 -21.64 22.57
N LYS A 28 20.37 -22.28 22.00
CA LYS A 28 20.27 -23.65 21.48
C LYS A 28 19.84 -24.65 22.56
N ARG A 29 20.41 -24.56 23.76
CA ARG A 29 20.07 -25.45 24.88
C ARG A 29 18.67 -25.15 25.40
N LEU A 30 18.34 -23.87 25.62
CA LEU A 30 17.01 -23.44 26.06
C LEU A 30 15.93 -23.94 25.09
N MET A 31 16.10 -23.69 23.78
CA MET A 31 15.14 -24.12 22.77
C MET A 31 14.97 -25.65 22.72
N ARG A 32 16.04 -26.42 22.93
CA ARG A 32 15.95 -27.88 23.04
C ARG A 32 15.13 -28.31 24.25
N HIS A 33 15.31 -27.65 25.41
CA HIS A 33 14.49 -27.92 26.59
C HIS A 33 13.03 -27.52 26.41
N LEU A 34 12.76 -26.41 25.74
CA LEU A 34 11.41 -25.89 25.52
C LEU A 34 10.63 -26.68 24.47
N THR A 35 11.28 -27.09 23.38
CA THR A 35 10.57 -27.60 22.20
C THR A 35 10.93 -29.03 21.83
N GLY A 36 11.95 -29.62 22.47
CA GLY A 36 12.53 -30.91 22.06
C GLY A 36 13.33 -30.84 20.75
N ARG A 37 13.38 -29.68 20.08
CA ARG A 37 14.00 -29.52 18.76
C ARG A 37 15.31 -28.74 18.84
N ASN A 38 16.23 -29.04 17.92
CA ASN A 38 17.48 -28.31 17.74
C ASN A 38 17.27 -27.02 16.94
N ILE A 39 16.55 -26.05 17.51
CA ILE A 39 16.26 -24.77 16.86
C ILE A 39 17.47 -23.84 17.03
N VAL A 40 18.09 -23.47 15.91
CA VAL A 40 19.28 -22.60 15.88
C VAL A 40 18.89 -21.12 15.83
N THR A 41 17.81 -20.80 15.11
CA THR A 41 17.28 -19.42 14.99
C THR A 41 15.79 -19.45 15.26
N ILE A 42 15.32 -18.55 16.12
CA ILE A 42 13.90 -18.35 16.40
C ILE A 42 13.55 -16.87 16.21
N SER A 43 12.33 -16.61 15.75
CA SER A 43 11.79 -15.25 15.75
C SER A 43 11.63 -14.75 17.18
N THR A 44 12.06 -13.52 17.44
CA THR A 44 11.98 -12.85 18.75
C THR A 44 10.65 -12.14 18.96
N VAL A 45 9.78 -12.17 17.94
CA VAL A 45 8.54 -11.37 17.93
C VAL A 45 7.28 -12.21 17.70
N ILE A 46 7.38 -13.40 17.12
CA ILE A 46 6.26 -14.32 16.85
C ILE A 46 6.75 -15.76 17.00
N THR A 47 5.93 -16.63 17.59
CA THR A 47 6.21 -18.07 17.71
C THR A 47 4.92 -18.86 17.64
N GLY A 48 4.99 -20.10 17.13
CA GLY A 48 3.94 -21.12 17.22
C GLY A 48 4.37 -22.33 18.06
N HIS A 49 5.43 -22.20 18.86
CA HIS A 49 5.96 -23.31 19.65
C HIS A 49 5.24 -23.42 21.01
N GLU A 50 4.32 -24.37 21.11
CA GLU A 50 3.54 -24.67 22.33
C GLU A 50 4.42 -24.86 23.57
N GLY A 51 5.56 -25.54 23.44
CA GLY A 51 6.46 -25.78 24.56
C GLY A 51 7.08 -24.52 25.16
N ILE A 52 7.16 -23.41 24.40
CA ILE A 52 7.54 -22.11 24.94
C ILE A 52 6.42 -21.59 25.86
N ALA A 53 5.19 -21.52 25.34
CA ALA A 53 4.03 -21.05 26.10
C ALA A 53 3.83 -21.86 27.40
N ARG A 54 3.89 -23.19 27.28
CA ARG A 54 3.78 -24.12 28.42
C ARG A 54 4.85 -23.90 29.49
N ALA A 55 6.10 -23.61 29.09
CA ALA A 55 7.16 -23.34 30.05
C ALA A 55 6.95 -22.04 30.85
N PHE A 56 6.24 -21.06 30.27
CA PHE A 56 5.79 -19.85 30.95
C PHE A 56 4.43 -20.02 31.66
N GLY A 57 3.84 -21.22 31.61
CA GLY A 57 2.57 -21.53 32.28
C GLY A 57 1.34 -20.95 31.60
N MET A 58 1.38 -20.75 30.28
CA MET A 58 0.28 -20.18 29.49
C MET A 58 -0.20 -21.15 28.41
N ASP A 59 -1.46 -20.99 28.00
CA ASP A 59 -1.94 -21.59 26.76
C ASP A 59 -1.23 -20.94 25.54
N LEU A 60 -1.09 -21.68 24.44
CA LEU A 60 -0.40 -21.19 23.25
C LEU A 60 -1.13 -20.01 22.60
N GLU A 61 -2.45 -20.04 22.52
CA GLU A 61 -3.22 -18.95 21.92
C GLU A 61 -3.12 -17.69 22.77
N GLU A 62 -3.27 -17.83 24.10
CA GLU A 62 -3.09 -16.74 25.05
C GLU A 62 -1.68 -16.14 24.95
N PHE A 63 -0.65 -16.99 24.88
CA PHE A 63 0.74 -16.56 24.76
C PHE A 63 0.99 -15.81 23.45
N ILE A 64 0.46 -16.32 22.34
CA ILE A 64 0.53 -15.66 21.04
C ILE A 64 -0.10 -14.28 21.12
N HIS A 65 -1.28 -14.14 21.71
CA HIS A 65 -1.97 -12.86 21.81
C HIS A 65 -1.26 -11.87 22.75
N SER A 66 -0.68 -12.35 23.84
CA SER A 66 -0.16 -11.52 24.94
C SER A 66 1.34 -11.25 24.91
N HIS A 67 2.13 -12.04 24.18
CA HIS A 67 3.60 -11.94 24.17
C HIS A 67 4.22 -11.94 22.77
N THR A 68 3.40 -11.91 21.71
CA THR A 68 3.88 -11.76 20.33
C THR A 68 3.33 -10.49 19.67
N LEU A 69 3.89 -10.13 18.51
CA LEU A 69 3.40 -9.07 17.63
C LEU A 69 2.34 -9.56 16.64
N LEU A 70 1.87 -10.81 16.75
CA LEU A 70 0.86 -11.36 15.84
C LEU A 70 -0.41 -10.48 15.77
N PRO A 71 -1.02 -10.04 16.89
CA PRO A 71 -2.27 -9.27 16.82
C PRO A 71 -2.16 -8.03 15.94
N TYR A 72 -1.05 -7.29 16.07
CA TYR A 72 -0.76 -6.14 15.23
C TYR A 72 -0.52 -6.54 13.76
N ALA A 73 0.29 -7.58 13.52
CA ALA A 73 0.66 -8.02 12.17
C ALA A 73 -0.56 -8.39 11.32
N VAL A 74 -1.60 -8.94 11.94
CA VAL A 74 -2.82 -9.39 11.25
C VAL A 74 -4.00 -8.44 11.44
N ALA A 75 -3.87 -7.33 12.19
CA ALA A 75 -4.99 -6.46 12.56
C ALA A 75 -5.84 -5.98 11.37
N PHE A 76 -5.21 -5.78 10.22
CA PHE A 76 -5.82 -5.25 9.00
C PHE A 76 -6.09 -6.31 7.92
N MET A 77 -5.82 -7.58 8.19
CA MET A 77 -6.10 -8.67 7.26
C MET A 77 -7.57 -9.06 7.27
N ALA A 78 -8.04 -9.73 6.21
CA ALA A 78 -9.38 -10.31 6.19
C ALA A 78 -9.51 -11.41 7.27
N PRO A 79 -10.68 -11.59 7.90
CA PRO A 79 -10.88 -12.58 8.97
C PRO A 79 -10.36 -13.99 8.62
N ARG A 80 -10.66 -14.46 7.41
CA ARG A 80 -10.18 -15.75 6.89
C ARG A 80 -8.66 -15.88 6.86
N ASP A 81 -7.93 -14.81 6.53
CA ASP A 81 -6.47 -14.82 6.54
C ASP A 81 -5.91 -14.78 7.95
N LYS A 82 -6.55 -14.02 8.87
CA LYS A 82 -6.18 -14.02 10.30
C LYS A 82 -6.30 -15.43 10.89
N GLU A 83 -7.45 -16.07 10.68
CA GLU A 83 -7.72 -17.44 11.14
C GLU A 83 -6.72 -18.43 10.55
N ARG A 84 -6.47 -18.38 9.23
CA ARG A 84 -5.50 -19.25 8.57
C ARG A 84 -4.10 -19.13 9.16
N ILE A 85 -3.64 -17.90 9.44
CA ILE A 85 -2.33 -17.66 10.05
C ILE A 85 -2.31 -18.19 11.49
N LEU A 86 -3.35 -17.90 12.29
CA LEU A 86 -3.45 -18.36 13.67
C LEU A 86 -3.46 -19.89 13.75
N SER A 87 -4.30 -20.58 12.97
CA SER A 87 -4.34 -22.04 12.92
C SER A 87 -3.02 -22.66 12.47
N SER A 88 -2.28 -21.99 11.57
CA SER A 88 -0.94 -22.45 11.17
C SER A 88 0.06 -22.38 12.33
N LEU A 89 -0.02 -21.32 13.15
CA LEU A 89 0.82 -21.15 14.34
C LEU A 89 0.45 -22.16 15.43
N LEU A 90 -0.85 -22.31 15.73
CA LEU A 90 -1.34 -23.24 16.75
C LEU A 90 -1.01 -24.70 16.43
N SER A 91 -0.98 -25.05 15.14
CA SER A 91 -0.62 -26.41 14.71
C SER A 91 0.88 -26.67 14.64
N GLY A 92 1.74 -25.65 14.84
CA GLY A 92 3.20 -25.78 14.79
C GLY A 92 3.76 -26.15 13.40
N ARG A 93 3.00 -25.92 12.31
CA ARG A 93 3.27 -26.49 10.98
C ARG A 93 4.08 -25.61 10.01
N SER A 94 4.38 -24.34 10.29
CA SER A 94 5.24 -23.58 9.34
C SER A 94 6.06 -22.41 9.90
N ASP A 95 7.38 -22.61 9.94
CA ASP A 95 8.37 -21.55 10.22
C ASP A 95 8.37 -20.47 9.13
N LEU A 96 7.97 -20.80 7.90
CA LEU A 96 7.85 -19.86 6.79
C LEU A 96 6.72 -18.83 7.00
N CYS A 97 5.59 -19.24 7.57
CA CYS A 97 4.50 -18.31 7.92
C CYS A 97 4.98 -17.35 9.02
N VAL A 98 5.67 -17.87 10.04
CA VAL A 98 6.26 -17.05 11.12
C VAL A 98 7.18 -15.98 10.56
N ALA A 99 8.09 -16.33 9.65
CA ALA A 99 9.04 -15.38 9.07
C ALA A 99 8.35 -14.26 8.29
N ALA A 100 7.37 -14.59 7.43
CA ALA A 100 6.65 -13.61 6.63
C ALA A 100 5.82 -12.65 7.52
N VAL A 101 5.13 -13.19 8.52
CA VAL A 101 4.31 -12.38 9.44
C VAL A 101 5.20 -11.53 10.35
N ALA A 102 6.32 -12.07 10.84
CA ALA A 102 7.29 -11.32 11.65
C ALA A 102 7.92 -10.17 10.85
N GLN A 103 8.23 -10.39 9.57
CA GLN A 103 8.70 -9.32 8.68
C GLN A 103 7.66 -8.22 8.50
N ASN A 104 6.37 -8.56 8.42
CA ASN A 104 5.30 -7.56 8.37
C ASN A 104 5.22 -6.76 9.69
N ALA A 105 5.29 -7.45 10.83
CA ALA A 105 5.20 -6.85 12.17
C ALA A 105 6.38 -5.95 12.54
N THR A 106 7.57 -6.23 12.00
CA THR A 106 8.82 -5.53 12.36
C THR A 106 9.44 -4.76 11.19
N LYS A 107 8.70 -4.58 10.09
CA LYS A 107 9.19 -3.84 8.93
C LYS A 107 9.68 -2.47 9.40
N SER A 108 10.93 -2.12 9.06
CA SER A 108 11.64 -0.89 9.47
C SER A 108 12.07 -0.77 10.95
N THR A 109 11.67 -1.68 11.83
CA THR A 109 12.19 -1.75 13.20
C THR A 109 13.36 -2.72 13.23
N SER A 110 14.59 -2.21 13.16
CA SER A 110 15.81 -3.03 13.33
C SER A 110 16.34 -3.01 14.75
N LEU A 111 16.23 -1.88 15.45
CA LEU A 111 16.75 -1.69 16.80
C LEU A 111 15.60 -1.55 17.79
N LEU A 112 15.78 -2.11 18.99
CA LEU A 112 14.76 -2.07 20.02
C LEU A 112 14.57 -0.66 20.58
N LYS A 113 13.32 -0.35 20.92
CA LYS A 113 12.91 0.94 21.50
C LYS A 113 12.51 0.77 22.96
N LEU A 114 12.87 1.73 23.79
CA LEU A 114 12.48 1.78 25.21
C LEU A 114 11.96 3.15 25.63
N CYS A 115 11.12 3.15 26.66
CA CYS A 115 10.71 4.35 27.38
C CYS A 115 11.51 4.44 28.69
N VAL A 116 12.11 5.59 28.97
CA VAL A 116 12.89 5.79 30.21
C VAL A 116 12.01 5.74 31.46
N ALA A 117 10.76 6.20 31.37
CA ALA A 117 9.79 6.13 32.46
C ALA A 117 9.32 4.69 32.71
N CYS A 118 9.02 3.90 31.66
CA CYS A 118 8.76 2.46 31.81
C CYS A 118 9.95 1.77 32.49
N LYS A 119 11.18 2.02 32.05
CA LYS A 119 12.39 1.42 32.62
C LYS A 119 12.49 1.69 34.14
N ALA A 120 12.24 2.94 34.57
CA ALA A 120 12.28 3.31 35.98
C ALA A 120 11.15 2.63 36.79
N GLN A 121 9.94 2.61 36.24
CA GLN A 121 8.79 1.95 36.86
C GLN A 121 9.00 0.44 36.99
N ASP A 122 9.53 -0.21 35.95
CA ASP A 122 9.79 -1.65 35.93
C ASP A 122 10.83 -2.02 37.01
N LEU A 123 11.91 -1.23 37.15
CA LEU A 123 12.91 -1.43 38.22
C LEU A 123 12.30 -1.31 39.62
N LEU A 124 11.46 -0.30 39.84
CA LEU A 124 10.82 -0.07 41.13
C LEU A 124 9.83 -1.21 41.48
N GLN A 125 9.07 -1.67 40.49
CA GLN A 125 7.98 -2.63 40.71
C GLN A 125 8.45 -4.09 40.71
N TYR A 126 9.40 -4.43 39.84
CA TYR A 126 9.78 -5.82 39.57
C TYR A 126 11.25 -6.12 39.89
N GLY A 127 12.09 -5.11 40.13
CA GLY A 127 13.53 -5.27 40.32
C GLY A 127 14.31 -5.60 39.04
N GLU A 128 13.62 -5.76 37.91
CA GLU A 128 14.21 -5.98 36.58
C GLU A 128 13.41 -5.25 35.50
N THR A 129 13.97 -5.16 34.29
CA THR A 129 13.34 -4.47 33.15
C THR A 129 13.19 -5.40 31.96
N TYR A 130 12.22 -5.10 31.10
CA TYR A 130 11.89 -5.97 29.97
C TYR A 130 11.49 -5.18 28.73
N TRP A 131 11.62 -5.80 27.56
CA TRP A 131 11.23 -5.17 26.30
C TRP A 131 9.73 -5.28 26.09
N ARG A 132 9.07 -4.13 25.99
CA ARG A 132 7.63 -4.05 25.68
C ARG A 132 7.35 -4.22 24.20
N ARG A 133 6.27 -4.92 23.85
CA ARG A 133 5.82 -5.13 22.48
C ARG A 133 5.34 -3.83 21.82
N SER A 134 4.51 -3.07 22.53
CA SER A 134 3.93 -1.80 22.06
C SER A 134 4.99 -0.81 21.55
N HIS A 135 6.14 -0.75 22.23
CA HIS A 135 7.27 0.09 21.82
C HIS A 135 7.90 -0.35 20.49
N GLN A 136 7.83 -1.63 20.11
CA GLN A 136 8.52 -2.16 18.93
C GLN A 136 7.71 -2.02 17.63
N LEU A 137 6.44 -1.61 17.74
CA LEU A 137 5.57 -1.47 16.59
C LEU A 137 6.13 -0.43 15.59
N PRO A 138 6.03 -0.67 14.27
CA PRO A 138 6.50 0.27 13.25
C PRO A 138 5.80 1.63 13.37
N GLY A 139 6.54 2.72 13.17
CA GLY A 139 6.02 4.09 13.29
C GLY A 139 5.77 4.58 14.72
N VAL A 140 5.78 3.70 15.74
CA VAL A 140 5.60 4.11 17.13
C VAL A 140 6.88 4.73 17.67
N LEU A 141 6.84 6.03 17.94
CA LEU A 141 7.97 6.82 18.45
C LEU A 141 7.72 7.46 19.81
N LEU A 142 6.47 7.43 20.30
CA LEU A 142 6.10 7.86 21.63
C LEU A 142 5.58 6.66 22.41
N CYS A 143 5.86 6.62 23.71
CA CYS A 143 5.23 5.67 24.61
C CYS A 143 3.76 6.07 24.78
N ALA A 144 2.81 5.16 24.47
CA ALA A 144 1.38 5.45 24.63
C ALA A 144 0.97 5.64 26.11
N MET A 145 1.73 5.06 27.05
CA MET A 145 1.47 5.13 28.49
C MET A 145 2.01 6.41 29.13
N HIS A 146 3.29 6.74 28.89
CA HIS A 146 3.94 7.90 29.52
C HIS A 146 3.96 9.14 28.63
N GLU A 147 3.49 9.02 27.39
CA GLU A 147 3.47 10.07 26.38
C GLU A 147 4.84 10.64 26.01
N GLN A 148 5.94 10.00 26.40
CA GLN A 148 7.29 10.50 26.16
C GLN A 148 7.95 9.87 24.92
N PRO A 149 8.93 10.54 24.29
CA PRO A 149 9.70 9.96 23.20
C PRO A 149 10.40 8.66 23.59
N LEU A 150 10.20 7.63 22.77
CA LEU A 150 10.95 6.39 22.86
C LEU A 150 12.40 6.64 22.45
N ARG A 151 13.31 5.94 23.12
CA ARG A 151 14.73 5.95 22.80
C ARG A 151 15.08 4.67 22.05
N LEU A 152 15.84 4.81 20.96
CA LEU A 152 16.35 3.70 20.18
C LEU A 152 17.65 3.18 20.80
N SER A 153 17.72 1.89 21.08
CA SER A 153 18.93 1.23 21.61
C SER A 153 19.88 0.79 20.50
N ASP A 154 20.99 0.18 20.90
CA ASP A 154 21.95 -0.54 20.06
C ASP A 154 21.64 -2.05 19.92
N VAL A 155 20.50 -2.51 20.45
CA VAL A 155 20.09 -3.92 20.43
C VAL A 155 19.27 -4.21 19.18
N ASP A 156 19.80 -5.02 18.26
CA ASP A 156 19.05 -5.44 17.06
C ASP A 156 18.01 -6.51 17.42
N ILE A 157 16.74 -6.24 17.08
CA ILE A 157 15.60 -7.13 17.36
C ILE A 157 15.71 -8.48 16.65
N ARG A 158 16.46 -8.55 15.55
CA ARG A 158 16.72 -9.75 14.74
C ARG A 158 18.03 -10.44 15.11
N ALA A 159 18.78 -9.90 16.09
CA ALA A 159 20.04 -10.50 16.49
C ALA A 159 19.81 -11.91 17.02
N LYS A 160 20.73 -12.84 16.68
CA LYS A 160 20.73 -14.22 17.18
C LYS A 160 21.27 -14.35 18.61
N ARG A 161 21.63 -13.22 19.24
CA ARG A 161 22.21 -13.14 20.58
C ARG A 161 21.14 -12.74 21.59
N LEU A 162 21.42 -13.03 22.84
CA LEU A 162 20.65 -12.59 23.99
C LEU A 162 20.31 -11.11 23.89
N MET A 163 19.02 -10.75 24.03
CA MET A 163 18.64 -9.36 24.22
C MET A 163 19.07 -8.94 25.62
N VAL A 164 19.98 -7.98 25.71
CA VAL A 164 20.27 -7.37 27.00
C VAL A 164 19.00 -6.67 27.52
N PRO A 165 18.69 -6.76 28.82
CA PRO A 165 17.56 -6.04 29.40
C PRO A 165 17.69 -4.52 29.18
N PRO A 166 16.57 -3.77 29.08
CA PRO A 166 16.59 -2.32 28.86
C PRO A 166 17.46 -1.51 29.84
N ASN A 167 17.61 -1.97 31.09
CA ASN A 167 18.46 -1.31 32.08
C ASN A 167 19.96 -1.42 31.81
N GLU A 168 20.40 -2.46 31.11
CA GLU A 168 21.79 -2.75 30.75
C GLU A 168 22.21 -2.18 29.38
N VAL A 169 21.29 -1.54 28.67
CA VAL A 169 21.59 -0.90 27.38
C VAL A 169 22.57 0.25 27.58
N GLN A 170 23.69 0.21 26.85
CA GLN A 170 24.78 1.17 26.98
C GLN A 170 24.49 2.49 26.27
N SER A 171 23.88 2.42 25.09
CA SER A 171 23.63 3.58 24.25
C SER A 171 22.17 3.65 23.84
N VAL A 172 21.59 4.82 24.05
CA VAL A 172 20.23 5.14 23.60
C VAL A 172 20.22 6.50 22.93
N ARG A 173 19.48 6.62 21.83
CA ARG A 173 19.35 7.89 21.09
C ARG A 173 17.89 8.27 20.88
N ALA A 174 17.64 9.57 20.75
CA ALA A 174 16.32 10.07 20.37
C ALA A 174 16.02 9.68 18.91
N CYS A 175 14.77 9.32 18.63
CA CYS A 175 14.25 9.35 17.27
C CYS A 175 13.74 10.77 17.00
N ALA A 176 14.32 11.47 16.03
CA ALA A 176 13.90 12.82 15.64
C ALA A 176 13.32 12.79 14.22
N TYR A 177 12.07 13.22 14.09
CA TYR A 177 11.38 13.36 12.80
C TYR A 177 10.49 14.59 12.83
N GLU A 178 10.35 15.24 11.68
CA GLU A 178 9.49 16.42 11.49
C GLU A 178 8.02 16.00 11.31
N VAL A 179 7.46 15.35 12.33
CA VAL A 179 6.04 14.99 12.40
C VAL A 179 5.50 15.52 13.72
N SER A 180 4.29 16.09 13.69
CA SER A 180 3.72 16.69 14.90
C SER A 180 3.57 15.66 16.01
N ARG A 181 3.79 16.09 17.26
CA ARG A 181 3.68 15.24 18.44
C ARG A 181 2.29 14.62 18.59
N VAL A 182 1.24 15.34 18.19
CA VAL A 182 -0.15 14.85 18.19
C VAL A 182 -0.29 13.65 17.25
N VAL A 183 0.16 13.77 16.00
CA VAL A 183 0.12 12.68 15.02
C VAL A 183 0.93 11.47 15.48
N LEU A 184 2.11 11.68 16.05
CA LEU A 184 2.92 10.59 16.61
C LEU A 184 2.23 9.89 17.79
N MET A 185 1.46 10.62 18.59
CA MET A 185 0.67 10.05 19.67
C MET A 185 -0.49 9.21 19.14
N ASP A 186 -1.20 9.72 18.12
CA ASP A 186 -2.29 8.99 17.49
C ASP A 186 -1.81 7.67 16.87
N ILE A 187 -0.63 7.69 16.22
CA ILE A 187 0.02 6.47 15.72
C ILE A 187 0.31 5.49 16.87
N ALA A 188 0.86 5.98 17.99
CA ALA A 188 1.19 5.14 19.15
C ALA A 188 -0.06 4.48 19.74
N ARG A 189 -1.12 5.26 19.98
CA ARG A 189 -2.38 4.79 20.57
C ARG A 189 -3.13 3.83 19.64
N PHE A 190 -3.24 4.16 18.35
CA PHE A 190 -3.93 3.29 17.40
C PHE A 190 -3.17 1.98 17.15
N SER A 191 -1.83 2.03 17.15
CA SER A 191 -1.00 0.82 17.05
C SER A 191 -1.10 -0.06 18.29
N ASP A 192 -1.12 0.54 19.49
CA ASP A 192 -1.30 -0.19 20.75
C ASP A 192 -2.71 -0.83 20.84
N GLN A 193 -3.75 -0.12 20.38
CA GLN A 193 -5.10 -0.68 20.26
C GLN A 193 -5.11 -1.91 19.34
N ALA A 194 -4.49 -1.80 18.16
CA ALA A 194 -4.38 -2.91 17.21
C ALA A 194 -3.62 -4.11 17.78
N LEU A 195 -2.62 -3.86 18.64
CA LEU A 195 -1.85 -4.91 19.31
C LEU A 195 -2.61 -5.59 20.46
N ARG A 196 -3.36 -4.84 21.27
CA ARG A 196 -3.98 -5.38 22.50
C ARG A 196 -5.35 -6.01 22.27
N PHE A 197 -6.20 -5.32 21.51
CA PHE A 197 -7.62 -5.68 21.38
C PHE A 197 -7.94 -6.25 20.00
N GLY A 198 -6.99 -6.17 19.07
CA GLY A 198 -7.28 -6.32 17.65
C GLY A 198 -8.15 -5.16 17.14
N LEU A 199 -8.42 -5.18 15.83
CA LEU A 199 -9.35 -4.26 15.21
C LEU A 199 -10.48 -5.06 14.58
N SER A 200 -11.72 -4.67 14.86
CA SER A 200 -12.92 -5.25 14.27
C SER A 200 -13.48 -4.28 13.25
N TYR A 201 -13.10 -4.47 11.99
CA TYR A 201 -13.70 -3.78 10.85
C TYR A 201 -13.87 -4.78 9.71
N GLY A 202 -15.04 -4.74 9.06
CA GLY A 202 -15.39 -5.67 7.97
C GLY A 202 -14.51 -5.45 6.74
N ASP A 203 -14.61 -4.28 6.12
CA ASP A 203 -13.77 -3.87 4.99
C ASP A 203 -13.02 -2.56 5.30
N TRP A 204 -11.70 -2.66 5.46
CA TRP A 204 -10.85 -1.49 5.65
C TRP A 204 -10.86 -0.54 4.45
N ALA A 205 -10.98 -1.08 3.24
CA ALA A 205 -11.00 -0.26 2.05
C ALA A 205 -12.29 0.57 1.96
N GLU A 206 -13.43 -0.01 2.36
CA GLU A 206 -14.69 0.71 2.51
C GLU A 206 -14.57 1.86 3.51
N ARG A 207 -14.08 1.58 4.72
CA ARG A 207 -13.82 2.62 5.74
C ARG A 207 -12.95 3.75 5.20
N TYR A 208 -11.88 3.43 4.47
CA TYR A 208 -11.00 4.45 3.91
C TYR A 208 -11.66 5.24 2.78
N ARG A 209 -12.51 4.61 1.96
CA ARG A 209 -13.30 5.34 0.95
C ARG A 209 -14.26 6.30 1.61
N ASP A 210 -14.97 5.88 2.66
CA ASP A 210 -15.94 6.72 3.35
C ASP A 210 -15.29 7.94 4.00
N LEU A 211 -14.18 7.74 4.71
CA LEU A 211 -13.39 8.83 5.29
C LEU A 211 -12.79 9.75 4.21
N ALA A 212 -12.22 9.19 3.14
CA ALA A 212 -11.67 10.01 2.06
C ALA A 212 -12.78 10.82 1.35
N ALA A 213 -13.95 10.22 1.14
CA ALA A 213 -15.09 10.89 0.52
C ALA A 213 -15.65 12.01 1.40
N SER A 214 -15.78 11.79 2.72
CA SER A 214 -16.23 12.83 3.66
C SER A 214 -15.27 14.02 3.74
N HIS A 215 -14.00 13.82 3.39
CA HIS A 215 -12.98 14.86 3.28
C HIS A 215 -12.81 15.43 1.87
N GLY A 216 -13.69 15.08 0.93
CA GLY A 216 -13.72 15.68 -0.40
C GLY A 216 -12.72 15.11 -1.42
N TYR A 217 -12.12 13.94 -1.15
CA TYR A 217 -11.27 13.25 -2.14
C TYR A 217 -12.05 12.46 -3.19
N SER A 218 -13.39 12.41 -3.12
CA SER A 218 -14.22 11.67 -4.07
C SER A 218 -14.51 12.48 -5.34
N PHE A 219 -14.53 11.77 -6.46
CA PHE A 219 -15.11 12.24 -7.72
C PHE A 219 -16.63 12.19 -7.68
N THR A 220 -17.30 12.83 -8.64
CA THR A 220 -18.76 12.72 -8.79
C THR A 220 -19.23 11.29 -9.04
N SER A 221 -18.37 10.43 -9.60
CA SER A 221 -18.60 8.99 -9.77
C SER A 221 -18.54 8.17 -8.48
N GLY A 222 -18.16 8.77 -7.35
CA GLY A 222 -17.90 8.07 -6.08
C GLY A 222 -16.49 7.45 -5.98
N GLN A 223 -15.70 7.45 -7.06
CA GLN A 223 -14.32 6.98 -7.02
C GLN A 223 -13.42 7.93 -6.23
N ILE A 224 -12.47 7.41 -5.47
CA ILE A 224 -11.49 8.24 -4.75
C ILE A 224 -10.37 8.72 -5.69
N PHE A 225 -10.02 10.00 -5.57
CA PHE A 225 -8.91 10.63 -6.26
C PHE A 225 -7.56 10.20 -5.64
N GLY A 226 -7.22 8.94 -5.85
CA GLY A 226 -6.06 8.29 -5.21
C GLY A 226 -4.70 8.94 -5.50
N GLU A 227 -4.55 9.63 -6.62
CA GLU A 227 -3.33 10.40 -6.94
C GLU A 227 -3.14 11.56 -5.95
N VAL A 228 -4.20 12.36 -5.73
CA VAL A 228 -4.20 13.49 -4.79
C VAL A 228 -4.09 12.99 -3.36
N LEU A 229 -4.88 11.97 -2.98
CA LEU A 229 -4.79 11.33 -1.67
C LEU A 229 -3.36 10.87 -1.34
N SER A 230 -2.66 10.28 -2.32
CA SER A 230 -1.29 9.82 -2.12
C SER A 230 -0.28 10.96 -2.01
N ALA A 231 -0.47 12.03 -2.78
CA ALA A 231 0.38 13.22 -2.72
C ALA A 231 0.23 13.95 -1.37
N ASP A 232 -1.02 14.08 -0.90
CA ASP A 232 -1.33 14.78 0.34
C ASP A 232 -0.88 13.98 1.56
N LEU A 233 -1.05 12.66 1.55
CA LEU A 233 -0.50 11.79 2.60
C LEU A 233 1.03 11.87 2.63
N ARG A 234 1.70 11.92 1.47
CA ARG A 234 3.15 12.08 1.38
C ARG A 234 3.60 13.43 1.97
N ALA A 235 2.89 14.51 1.66
CA ALA A 235 3.17 15.84 2.20
C ALA A 235 2.93 15.91 3.71
N PHE A 236 1.86 15.27 4.20
CA PHE A 236 1.49 15.25 5.61
C PHE A 236 2.55 14.61 6.52
N TYR A 237 3.14 13.49 6.07
CA TYR A 237 4.15 12.77 6.85
C TYR A 237 5.58 13.19 6.53
N GLY A 238 5.83 13.74 5.34
CA GLY A 238 7.16 14.04 4.85
C GLY A 238 7.94 12.81 4.37
N ASP A 239 8.82 13.03 3.39
CA ASP A 239 9.61 11.96 2.75
C ASP A 239 10.59 11.28 3.69
N ALA A 240 11.24 12.04 4.58
CA ALA A 240 12.23 11.51 5.51
C ALA A 240 11.61 10.46 6.46
N TYR A 241 10.44 10.78 7.01
CA TYR A 241 9.71 9.88 7.91
C TYR A 241 9.21 8.62 7.18
N LEU A 242 8.55 8.79 6.03
CA LEU A 242 8.08 7.66 5.23
C LEU A 242 9.22 6.75 4.77
N SER A 243 10.37 7.33 4.43
CA SER A 243 11.56 6.58 4.03
C SER A 243 12.16 5.78 5.18
N ALA A 244 12.26 6.38 6.37
CA ALA A 244 12.74 5.67 7.56
C ALA A 244 11.87 4.46 7.91
N LEU A 245 10.56 4.52 7.60
CA LEU A 245 9.63 3.44 7.84
C LEU A 245 9.47 2.44 6.68
N GLY A 246 10.19 2.64 5.55
CA GLY A 246 10.04 1.83 4.35
C GLY A 246 8.63 1.91 3.73
N ALA A 247 7.96 3.06 3.90
CA ALA A 247 6.61 3.36 3.46
C ALA A 247 6.58 4.41 2.32
N ASN A 248 7.66 4.54 1.55
CA ASN A 248 7.83 5.52 0.49
C ASN A 248 6.68 5.49 -0.52
N ILE A 249 6.26 6.67 -0.97
CA ILE A 249 5.16 6.85 -1.92
C ILE A 249 5.73 7.31 -3.25
N ASN A 250 5.72 6.41 -4.24
CA ASN A 250 6.11 6.75 -5.60
C ASN A 250 4.89 7.24 -6.40
N LEU A 251 4.81 8.56 -6.58
CA LEU A 251 3.70 9.22 -7.31
C LEU A 251 3.75 8.99 -8.83
N ASN A 252 4.87 8.51 -9.39
CA ASN A 252 4.97 8.17 -10.80
C ASN A 252 4.30 6.83 -11.13
N ARG A 253 3.95 6.03 -10.13
CA ARG A 253 3.22 4.77 -10.30
C ARG A 253 1.73 5.03 -10.15
N ARG A 254 0.93 4.55 -11.12
CA ARG A 254 -0.55 4.61 -11.08
C ARG A 254 -1.19 3.91 -9.85
N ASN A 255 -0.42 3.10 -9.15
CA ASN A 255 -0.82 2.21 -8.07
C ASN A 255 0.06 2.41 -6.83
N SER A 256 0.13 3.63 -6.31
CA SER A 256 0.72 3.90 -5.00
C SER A 256 -0.04 3.16 -3.90
N TRP A 257 0.65 2.79 -2.81
CA TRP A 257 0.00 2.01 -1.74
C TRP A 257 -1.21 2.69 -1.09
N PRO A 258 -1.29 4.05 -0.92
CA PRO A 258 -2.51 4.67 -0.40
C PRO A 258 -3.69 4.52 -1.38
N ALA A 259 -3.44 4.70 -2.67
CA ALA A 259 -4.46 4.53 -3.71
C ALA A 259 -4.95 3.07 -3.83
N LEU A 260 -4.09 2.09 -3.54
CA LEU A 260 -4.46 0.67 -3.52
C LEU A 260 -5.35 0.34 -2.30
N LEU A 261 -5.07 0.92 -1.14
CA LEU A 261 -5.83 0.69 0.09
C LEU A 261 -7.29 1.14 -0.01
N VAL A 262 -7.59 2.18 -0.80
CA VAL A 262 -8.99 2.63 -1.02
C VAL A 262 -9.72 1.85 -2.11
N ARG A 263 -9.00 1.13 -2.99
CA ARG A 263 -9.59 0.43 -4.17
C ARG A 263 -9.98 -1.02 -3.92
N SER A 264 -9.84 -1.52 -2.69
CA SER A 264 -10.05 -2.95 -2.35
C SER A 264 -9.18 -3.89 -3.20
N SER A 265 -7.99 -3.46 -3.62
CA SER A 265 -7.02 -4.40 -4.16
C SER A 265 -6.36 -5.10 -2.97
N GLY A 266 -6.46 -6.43 -2.87
CA GLY A 266 -5.73 -7.27 -1.91
C GLY A 266 -4.20 -7.24 -2.09
N ALA A 267 -3.64 -6.09 -2.48
CA ALA A 267 -2.21 -5.88 -2.51
C ALA A 267 -1.69 -6.01 -1.09
N SER A 268 -0.67 -6.86 -0.90
CA SER A 268 0.02 -7.11 0.36
C SER A 268 0.54 -5.78 0.96
N THR A 269 -0.28 -5.16 1.80
CA THR A 269 0.04 -3.94 2.55
C THR A 269 0.31 -4.30 3.99
N THR A 270 1.31 -3.64 4.57
CA THR A 270 1.72 -3.87 5.94
C THR A 270 0.79 -3.15 6.91
N ALA A 271 0.64 -3.67 8.13
CA ALA A 271 -0.18 -3.02 9.17
C ALA A 271 0.18 -1.54 9.37
N LEU A 272 1.48 -1.21 9.30
CA LEU A 272 1.96 0.17 9.30
C LEU A 272 1.27 1.08 8.27
N LYS A 273 1.09 0.62 7.03
CA LYS A 273 0.51 1.45 5.97
C LYS A 273 -0.96 1.76 6.24
N HIS A 274 -1.68 0.80 6.81
CA HIS A 274 -3.04 1.00 7.28
C HIS A 274 -3.11 2.01 8.43
N VAL A 275 -2.19 1.90 9.40
CA VAL A 275 -2.06 2.89 10.48
C VAL A 275 -1.83 4.28 9.90
N LEU A 276 -0.85 4.45 9.00
CA LEU A 276 -0.53 5.75 8.41
C LEU A 276 -1.72 6.35 7.63
N LEU A 277 -2.42 5.56 6.81
CA LEU A 277 -3.59 6.05 6.07
C LEU A 277 -4.75 6.39 7.01
N ASN A 278 -5.02 5.55 8.01
CA ASN A 278 -6.09 5.79 8.98
C ASN A 278 -5.84 7.08 9.77
N ILE A 279 -4.63 7.27 10.32
CA ILE A 279 -4.29 8.49 11.07
C ILE A 279 -4.34 9.74 10.18
N PHE A 280 -3.84 9.65 8.94
CA PHE A 280 -3.94 10.75 7.99
C PHE A 280 -5.40 11.16 7.75
N LEU A 281 -6.28 10.20 7.46
CA LEU A 281 -7.70 10.48 7.22
C LEU A 281 -8.41 11.00 8.47
N LEU A 282 -8.12 10.46 9.66
CA LEU A 282 -8.71 10.95 10.91
C LEU A 282 -8.30 12.39 11.26
N ASN A 283 -7.20 12.90 10.69
CA ASN A 283 -6.79 14.30 10.82
C ASN A 283 -7.53 15.23 9.83
N ALA A 284 -8.62 14.76 9.20
CA ALA A 284 -9.50 15.53 8.31
C ALA A 284 -8.78 16.38 7.25
N PRO A 285 -7.90 15.78 6.43
CA PRO A 285 -7.12 16.52 5.46
C PRO A 285 -8.00 17.02 4.33
N SER A 286 -7.68 18.17 3.74
CA SER A 286 -8.35 18.65 2.52
C SER A 286 -7.50 18.34 1.29
N PRO A 287 -8.11 17.98 0.14
CA PRO A 287 -7.38 17.64 -1.07
C PRO A 287 -6.60 18.85 -1.61
N SER A 288 -5.32 18.70 -1.90
CA SER A 288 -4.49 19.77 -2.51
C SER A 288 -4.94 20.15 -3.91
N ARG A 289 -5.67 19.25 -4.59
CA ARG A 289 -6.27 19.48 -5.91
C ARG A 289 -7.72 19.02 -5.91
N SER A 290 -8.62 19.91 -6.29
CA SER A 290 -10.05 19.64 -6.32
C SER A 290 -10.41 18.53 -7.33
N PRO A 291 -11.08 17.44 -6.90
CA PRO A 291 -11.59 16.42 -7.83
C PRO A 291 -12.53 17.00 -8.88
N SER A 292 -13.38 17.97 -8.50
CA SER A 292 -14.37 18.57 -9.41
C SER A 292 -13.70 19.42 -10.50
N GLU A 293 -12.63 20.15 -10.17
CA GLU A 293 -11.85 20.89 -11.17
C GLU A 293 -11.12 19.95 -12.13
N TYR A 294 -10.58 18.85 -11.60
CA TYR A 294 -9.94 17.83 -12.41
C TYR A 294 -10.92 17.21 -13.42
N GLU A 295 -12.14 16.87 -12.98
CA GLU A 295 -13.20 16.38 -13.86
C GLU A 295 -13.58 17.39 -14.93
N ARG A 296 -13.70 18.68 -14.57
CA ARG A 296 -13.96 19.76 -15.55
C ARG A 296 -12.86 19.87 -16.60
N ARG A 297 -11.59 19.78 -16.19
CA ARG A 297 -10.43 19.82 -17.12
C ARG A 297 -10.36 18.61 -18.05
N LYS A 298 -10.79 17.43 -17.58
CA LYS A 298 -10.74 16.18 -18.37
C LYS A 298 -11.92 16.04 -19.33
N LYS A 299 -13.04 16.72 -19.12
CA LYS A 299 -14.12 16.79 -20.13
C LYS A 299 -13.54 17.43 -21.38
N ALA A 300 -13.40 16.63 -22.45
CA ALA A 300 -13.01 17.15 -23.76
C ALA A 300 -13.99 18.26 -24.16
N LYS A 301 -13.48 19.38 -24.66
CA LYS A 301 -14.34 20.39 -25.30
C LYS A 301 -15.22 19.68 -26.34
N PRO A 302 -16.52 19.99 -26.43
CA PRO A 302 -17.38 19.41 -27.46
C PRO A 302 -16.72 19.58 -28.83
N ARG A 303 -16.70 18.51 -29.62
CA ARG A 303 -16.12 18.53 -30.96
C ARG A 303 -17.03 19.39 -31.85
N ASP A 304 -16.45 20.39 -32.48
CA ASP A 304 -17.12 21.13 -33.55
C ASP A 304 -17.15 20.24 -34.80
N TRP A 305 -18.21 19.44 -34.91
CA TRP A 305 -18.37 18.46 -35.97
C TRP A 305 -18.48 19.12 -37.34
N ASP A 306 -19.08 20.30 -37.44
CA ASP A 306 -19.19 21.04 -38.70
C ASP A 306 -17.81 21.50 -39.18
N LEU A 307 -16.99 22.08 -38.30
CA LEU A 307 -15.62 22.48 -38.64
C LEU A 307 -14.75 21.27 -39.04
N ILE A 308 -14.88 20.15 -38.32
CA ILE A 308 -14.15 18.91 -38.61
C ILE A 308 -14.54 18.38 -40.00
N GLN A 309 -15.84 18.33 -40.30
CA GLN A 309 -16.35 17.88 -41.59
C GLN A 309 -15.91 18.78 -42.74
N CYS A 310 -16.03 20.10 -42.58
CA CYS A 310 -15.59 21.08 -43.58
C CYS A 310 -14.09 20.95 -43.89
N LYS A 311 -13.24 20.81 -42.86
CA LYS A 311 -11.80 20.62 -43.04
C LYS A 311 -11.47 19.32 -43.76
N ALA A 312 -12.11 18.22 -43.36
CA ALA A 312 -11.91 16.92 -44.00
C ALA A 312 -12.32 16.95 -45.47
N ILE A 313 -13.48 17.53 -45.79
CA ILE A 313 -13.98 17.70 -47.16
C ILE A 313 -13.00 18.54 -47.99
N ALA A 314 -12.51 19.65 -47.46
CA ALA A 314 -11.53 20.49 -48.16
C ALA A 314 -10.23 19.73 -48.49
N VAL A 315 -9.76 18.85 -47.60
CA VAL A 315 -8.60 17.97 -47.88
C VAL A 315 -8.95 16.95 -48.95
N MET A 316 -10.12 16.30 -48.86
CA MET A 316 -10.56 15.32 -49.86
C MET A 316 -10.72 15.93 -51.25
N ASP A 317 -11.32 17.13 -51.37
CA ASP A 317 -11.46 17.86 -52.63
C ASP A 317 -10.09 18.18 -53.25
N LYS A 318 -9.15 18.68 -52.43
CA LYS A 318 -7.77 18.96 -52.86
C LYS A 318 -7.06 17.71 -53.37
N GLU A 319 -7.19 16.59 -52.66
CA GLU A 319 -6.57 15.33 -53.06
C GLU A 319 -7.19 14.77 -54.35
N VAL A 320 -8.51 14.82 -54.49
CA VAL A 320 -9.20 14.41 -55.72
C VAL A 320 -8.77 15.28 -56.91
N ALA A 321 -8.68 16.60 -56.75
CA ALA A 321 -8.20 17.50 -57.79
C ALA A 321 -6.74 17.23 -58.17
N ARG A 322 -5.88 16.92 -57.19
CA ARG A 322 -4.48 16.51 -57.41
C ARG A 322 -4.40 15.23 -58.23
N CYS A 323 -5.13 14.18 -57.83
CA CYS A 323 -5.20 12.92 -58.57
C CYS A 323 -5.67 13.10 -60.03
N ARG A 324 -6.66 13.97 -60.24
CA ARG A 324 -7.19 14.28 -61.57
C ARG A 324 -6.12 14.91 -62.46
N ARG A 325 -5.34 15.88 -61.95
CA ARG A 325 -4.24 16.50 -62.71
C ARG A 325 -3.15 15.50 -63.10
N GLU A 326 -2.90 14.52 -62.24
CA GLU A 326 -1.91 13.47 -62.47
C GLU A 326 -2.45 12.28 -63.27
N GLY A 327 -3.72 12.31 -63.70
CA GLY A 327 -4.34 11.22 -64.48
C GLY A 327 -4.51 9.90 -63.73
N ARG A 328 -4.39 9.89 -62.39
CA ARG A 328 -4.58 8.70 -61.56
C ARG A 328 -5.92 8.70 -60.86
N ARG A 329 -6.49 7.52 -60.58
CA ARG A 329 -7.63 7.36 -59.69
C ARG A 329 -7.15 7.22 -58.25
N ILE A 330 -8.05 7.39 -57.28
CA ILE A 330 -7.76 7.20 -55.85
C ILE A 330 -8.86 6.37 -55.20
N THR A 331 -8.48 5.46 -54.31
CA THR A 331 -9.43 4.64 -53.55
C THR A 331 -10.02 5.44 -52.39
N VAL A 332 -11.23 5.06 -51.95
CA VAL A 332 -11.86 5.65 -50.75
C VAL A 332 -10.99 5.45 -49.51
N ARG A 333 -10.29 4.31 -49.41
CA ARG A 333 -9.39 4.00 -48.29
C ARG A 333 -8.21 4.95 -48.25
N GLU A 334 -7.54 5.16 -49.37
CA GLU A 334 -6.40 6.07 -49.47
C GLU A 334 -6.84 7.52 -49.20
N LEU A 335 -8.00 7.92 -49.73
CA LEU A 335 -8.55 9.24 -49.51
C LEU A 335 -8.91 9.48 -48.03
N ALA A 336 -9.49 8.48 -47.36
CA ALA A 336 -9.80 8.55 -45.94
C ALA A 336 -8.54 8.64 -45.05
N GLN A 337 -7.45 7.99 -45.45
CA GLN A 337 -6.16 8.11 -44.78
C GLN A 337 -5.58 9.52 -44.96
N LYS A 338 -5.59 10.06 -46.19
CA LYS A 338 -5.06 11.40 -46.49
C LYS A 338 -5.85 12.51 -45.80
N ALA A 339 -7.17 12.35 -45.66
CA ALA A 339 -8.01 13.29 -44.93
C ALA A 339 -8.02 13.07 -43.40
N GLY A 340 -7.33 12.04 -42.89
CA GLY A 340 -7.28 11.73 -41.46
C GLY A 340 -8.62 11.28 -40.86
N ILE A 341 -9.54 10.78 -41.68
CA ILE A 341 -10.93 10.48 -41.28
C ILE A 341 -11.21 9.00 -41.01
N VAL A 342 -10.18 8.14 -41.00
CA VAL A 342 -10.35 6.68 -40.81
C VAL A 342 -11.08 6.37 -39.50
N SER A 343 -10.65 6.95 -38.38
CA SER A 343 -11.30 6.75 -37.08
C SER A 343 -12.71 7.34 -37.03
N LEU A 344 -12.96 8.44 -37.74
CA LEU A 344 -14.28 9.08 -37.83
C LEU A 344 -15.28 8.16 -38.53
N LEU A 345 -14.88 7.53 -39.63
CA LEU A 345 -15.71 6.59 -40.37
C LEU A 345 -16.04 5.31 -39.57
N HIS A 346 -15.16 4.90 -38.66
CA HIS A 346 -15.35 3.71 -37.82
C HIS A 346 -16.21 3.96 -36.58
N HIS A 347 -16.03 5.10 -35.91
CA HIS A 347 -16.59 5.30 -34.56
C HIS A 347 -17.62 6.44 -34.47
N PHE A 348 -17.67 7.34 -35.44
CA PHE A 348 -18.41 8.61 -35.33
C PHE A 348 -19.33 8.86 -36.52
N ARG A 349 -19.81 7.79 -37.17
CA ARG A 349 -20.60 7.86 -38.42
C ARG A 349 -21.84 8.75 -38.33
N HIS A 350 -22.55 8.73 -37.20
CA HIS A 350 -23.75 9.55 -36.98
C HIS A 350 -23.43 11.05 -36.87
N GLU A 351 -22.19 11.41 -36.53
CA GLU A 351 -21.75 12.78 -36.31
C GLU A 351 -21.10 13.41 -37.56
N ILE A 352 -20.99 12.67 -38.66
CA ILE A 352 -20.27 13.10 -39.89
C ILE A 352 -21.09 12.99 -41.19
N PRO A 353 -22.37 13.42 -41.24
CA PRO A 353 -23.24 13.24 -42.41
C PRO A 353 -22.68 13.88 -43.70
N MET A 354 -22.01 15.02 -43.63
CA MET A 354 -21.46 15.71 -44.80
C MET A 354 -20.31 14.93 -45.43
N ILE A 355 -19.42 14.35 -44.61
CA ILE A 355 -18.32 13.50 -45.09
C ILE A 355 -18.90 12.25 -45.78
N LEU A 356 -19.93 11.63 -45.18
CA LEU A 356 -20.56 10.44 -45.75
C LEU A 356 -21.21 10.73 -47.11
N LEU A 357 -21.97 11.83 -47.19
CA LEU A 357 -22.59 12.29 -48.44
C LEU A 357 -21.55 12.62 -49.50
N TRP A 358 -20.46 13.29 -49.11
CA TRP A 358 -19.35 13.60 -50.00
C TRP A 358 -18.70 12.33 -50.54
N LEU A 359 -18.43 11.34 -49.68
CA LEU A 359 -17.83 10.06 -50.09
C LEU A 359 -18.76 9.25 -51.00
N GLU A 360 -20.07 9.29 -50.76
CA GLU A 360 -21.06 8.66 -51.62
C GLU A 360 -21.07 9.26 -53.03
N ARG A 361 -21.08 10.60 -53.12
CA ARG A 361 -20.96 11.33 -54.39
C ARG A 361 -19.64 11.00 -55.08
N PHE A 362 -18.53 11.03 -54.35
CA PHE A 362 -17.20 10.71 -54.89
C PHE A 362 -17.14 9.30 -55.48
N LYS A 363 -17.70 8.30 -54.81
CA LYS A 363 -17.76 6.90 -55.29
C LYS A 363 -18.52 6.73 -56.61
N ALA A 364 -19.38 7.67 -57.00
CA ALA A 364 -20.08 7.67 -58.28
C ALA A 364 -19.26 8.29 -59.42
N THR A 365 -18.19 9.03 -59.09
CA THR A 365 -17.35 9.71 -60.08
C THR A 365 -16.37 8.74 -60.77
N PRO A 366 -15.92 9.05 -62.01
CA PRO A 366 -14.84 8.32 -62.69
C PRO A 366 -13.48 8.39 -62.00
N GLN A 367 -13.36 9.26 -60.98
CA GLN A 367 -12.14 9.56 -60.24
C GLN A 367 -11.93 8.62 -59.04
N SER A 368 -13.03 8.00 -58.56
CA SER A 368 -12.98 6.96 -57.54
C SER A 368 -12.56 5.63 -58.13
N GLU A 369 -11.54 5.02 -57.56
CA GLU A 369 -11.20 3.63 -57.82
C GLU A 369 -12.02 2.72 -56.90
N ARG A 370 -13.02 2.04 -57.46
CA ARG A 370 -13.62 0.84 -56.83
C ARG A 370 -12.76 -0.34 -57.27
N GLN A 371 -12.53 -1.32 -56.39
CA GLN A 371 -11.70 -2.52 -56.63
C GLN A 371 -11.65 -2.93 -58.11
N ALA A 372 -10.42 -3.10 -58.61
CA ALA A 372 -10.08 -3.26 -60.02
C ALA A 372 -11.06 -4.13 -60.83
N GLY A 373 -11.52 -3.62 -61.98
CA GLY A 373 -12.07 -4.48 -63.05
C GLY A 373 -13.44 -4.15 -63.66
N LYS A 374 -14.19 -3.10 -63.29
CA LYS A 374 -15.60 -2.96 -63.77
C LYS A 374 -16.05 -1.64 -64.45
N ARG A 375 -15.18 -0.68 -64.77
CA ARG A 375 -15.56 0.46 -65.66
C ARG A 375 -14.41 0.93 -66.58
N PRO A 376 -14.65 1.12 -67.89
CA PRO A 376 -13.64 1.62 -68.83
C PRO A 376 -13.15 3.04 -68.47
N ARG A 377 -11.93 3.37 -68.91
CA ARG A 377 -11.32 4.71 -68.77
C ARG A 377 -12.01 5.65 -69.77
N THR A 378 -12.52 6.78 -69.29
CA THR A 378 -13.23 7.78 -70.13
C THR A 378 -12.41 9.03 -70.43
N TYR A 379 -11.11 9.07 -70.12
CA TYR A 379 -10.25 10.20 -70.48
C TYR A 379 -9.08 9.75 -71.37
N PRO A 380 -8.75 10.51 -72.44
CA PRO A 380 -7.59 10.21 -73.27
C PRO A 380 -6.29 10.46 -72.48
N LYS A 381 -5.32 9.55 -72.64
CA LYS A 381 -3.95 9.79 -72.15
C LYS A 381 -3.42 11.04 -72.86
N LYS A 382 -3.06 12.09 -72.11
CA LYS A 382 -2.13 13.09 -72.65
C LYS A 382 -0.78 12.38 -72.84
N ARG A 383 -0.28 12.40 -74.08
CA ARG A 383 1.09 12.00 -74.41
C ARG A 383 2.05 13.07 -73.93
#